data_AF-A0A0S8GQ94-F1
#
_entry.id   AF-A0A0S8GQ94-F1
#
_cell.length_a   1.000
_cell.length_b   1.000
_cell.length_c   1.000
_cell.angle_alpha   90.00
_cell.angle_beta   90.00
_cell.angle_gamma   90.00
#
_symmetry.space_group_name_H-M   'P 1'
#
loop_
_entity.id
_entity.type
_entity.pdbx_description
1 polymer ?
#
loop_
_entity_poly.entity_id
_entity_poly.type
_entity_poly.pdbx_seq_one_letter_code
_entity_poly.pdbx_strand_id
1 'polypeptide(L)'
;MKKKNSVVAGLIILSVMLSAGWAAAQTPVQDRDGFRFEISFPTKVRPEAVTGRVYAIISRNGNRELRFQTGFTGVPIWGKNIMALVPDEAAII
;
A
#
# COMPACT_ATOMS: atom_id res chain seq x y z
N MET A 1 -50.29 23.26 28.04
CA MET A 1 -49.54 21.98 27.93
C MET A 1 -48.88 21.72 26.57
N LYS A 2 -49.03 22.55 25.52
CA LYS A 2 -48.48 22.29 24.16
C LYS A 2 -46.98 22.59 23.97
N LYS A 3 -46.38 23.49 24.76
CA LYS A 3 -44.96 23.93 24.58
C LYS A 3 -43.91 22.88 24.94
N LYS A 4 -44.17 21.98 25.90
CA LYS A 4 -43.21 20.94 26.32
C LYS A 4 -42.98 19.90 25.22
N ASN A 5 -44.02 19.55 24.46
CA ASN A 5 -43.93 18.51 23.42
C ASN A 5 -43.15 19.00 22.18
N SER A 6 -43.20 20.30 21.89
CA SER A 6 -42.44 20.89 20.78
C SER A 6 -40.92 20.94 21.03
N VAL A 7 -40.50 21.11 22.29
CA VAL A 7 -39.07 21.12 22.67
C VAL A 7 -38.48 19.72 22.59
N VAL A 8 -39.22 18.70 23.04
CA VAL A 8 -38.81 17.28 22.95
C VAL A 8 -38.71 16.84 21.49
N ALA A 9 -39.67 17.22 20.65
CA ALA A 9 -39.61 16.94 19.21
C ALA A 9 -38.39 17.59 18.54
N GLY A 10 -38.06 18.84 18.90
CA GLY A 10 -36.86 19.53 18.39
C GLY A 10 -35.54 18.87 18.80
N LEU A 11 -35.45 18.40 20.05
CA LEU A 11 -34.27 17.67 20.57
C LEU A 11 -34.07 16.31 19.89
N ILE A 12 -35.16 15.59 19.60
CA ILE A 12 -35.09 14.32 18.87
C ILE A 12 -34.59 14.54 17.44
N ILE A 13 -35.14 15.53 16.73
CA ILE A 13 -34.71 15.85 15.36
C ILE A 13 -33.24 16.27 15.33
N LEU A 14 -32.79 17.07 16.31
CA LEU A 14 -31.39 17.48 16.41
C LEU A 14 -30.48 16.27 16.68
N SER A 15 -30.87 15.34 17.56
CA SER A 15 -30.08 14.13 17.84
C SER A 15 -29.93 13.21 16.62
N VAL A 16 -30.98 13.07 15.80
CA VAL A 16 -30.97 12.28 14.56
C VAL A 16 -30.04 12.91 13.51
N MET A 17 -30.06 14.25 13.39
CA MET A 17 -29.17 14.97 12.47
C MET A 17 -27.69 14.89 12.89
N LEU A 18 -27.40 14.90 14.20
CA LEU A 18 -26.02 14.73 14.69
C LEU A 18 -25.48 13.30 14.48
N SER A 19 -26.33 12.27 14.55
CA SER A 19 -25.91 10.88 14.29
C SER A 19 -25.64 10.57 12.80
N ALA A 20 -26.32 11.26 11.87
CA ALA A 20 -26.14 11.04 10.43
C ALA A 20 -24.79 11.54 9.90
N GLY A 21 -24.21 12.57 10.54
CA GLY A 21 -22.91 13.13 10.13
C GLY A 21 -21.70 12.25 10.47
N TRP A 22 -21.82 11.36 11.46
CA TRP A 22 -20.72 10.48 11.90
C TRP A 22 -20.61 9.20 11.05
N ALA A 23 -21.72 8.71 10.50
CA ALA A 23 -21.73 7.52 9.66
C ALA A 23 -21.14 7.76 8.26
N ALA A 24 -21.15 9.00 7.76
CA ALA A 24 -20.64 9.35 6.43
C ALA A 24 -19.10 9.49 6.37
N ALA A 25 -18.41 9.52 7.52
CA ALA A 25 -16.95 9.72 7.58
C ALA A 25 -16.16 8.41 7.65
N GLN A 26 -16.83 7.27 7.70
CA GLN A 26 -16.20 5.95 7.72
C GLN A 26 -16.38 5.27 6.36
N THR A 27 -15.80 5.86 5.31
CA THR A 27 -15.42 5.04 4.16
C THR A 27 -14.33 4.10 4.67
N PRO A 28 -14.54 2.77 4.72
CA PRO A 28 -13.42 1.86 4.94
C PRO A 28 -12.40 2.19 3.86
N VAL A 29 -11.16 2.49 4.26
CA VAL A 29 -10.03 2.44 3.33
C VAL A 29 -10.05 1.01 2.84
N GLN A 30 -10.56 0.81 1.62
CA GLN A 30 -10.45 -0.45 0.93
C GLN A 30 -8.96 -0.71 0.85
N ASP A 31 -8.50 -1.73 1.58
CA ASP A 31 -7.15 -2.25 1.45
C ASP A 31 -7.06 -2.78 0.03
N ARG A 32 -6.71 -1.88 -0.89
CA ARG A 32 -6.44 -2.25 -2.27
C ARG A 32 -5.15 -3.00 -2.14
N ASP A 33 -5.22 -4.33 -2.22
CA ASP A 33 -4.04 -5.18 -2.43
C ASP A 33 -3.22 -4.53 -3.54
N GLY A 34 -2.21 -3.77 -3.12
CA GLY A 34 -1.45 -2.91 -4.01
C GLY A 34 -0.67 -3.76 -4.98
N PHE A 35 -0.39 -3.22 -6.16
CA PHE A 35 0.59 -3.84 -7.05
C PHE A 35 1.96 -3.89 -6.34
N ARG A 36 2.53 -5.08 -6.22
CA ARG A 36 3.81 -5.33 -5.54
C ARG A 36 4.65 -6.33 -6.31
N PHE A 37 5.98 -6.27 -6.14
CA PHE A 37 6.89 -7.30 -6.62
C PHE A 37 7.39 -8.15 -5.46
N GLU A 38 7.32 -9.46 -5.60
CA GLU A 38 7.91 -10.42 -4.67
C GLU A 38 9.18 -10.98 -5.30
N ILE A 39 10.33 -10.73 -4.64
CA ILE A 39 11.64 -11.14 -5.13
C ILE A 39 12.29 -12.06 -4.11
N SER A 40 12.55 -13.29 -4.50
CA SER A 40 13.30 -14.28 -3.72
C SER A 40 14.44 -14.85 -4.54
N PHE A 41 15.31 -15.63 -3.89
CA PHE A 41 16.36 -16.39 -4.56
C PHE A 41 16.35 -17.82 -4.04
N PRO A 42 16.58 -18.83 -4.88
CA PRO A 42 16.54 -20.21 -4.44
C PRO A 42 17.79 -20.56 -3.65
N THR A 43 17.64 -21.50 -2.70
CA THR A 43 18.75 -22.03 -1.89
C THR A 43 19.94 -22.52 -2.75
N LYS A 44 19.68 -23.01 -3.98
CA LYS A 44 20.73 -23.45 -4.93
C LYS A 44 21.63 -22.31 -5.42
N VAL A 45 21.10 -21.09 -5.52
CA VAL A 45 21.91 -19.91 -5.91
C VAL A 45 22.81 -19.49 -4.76
N ARG A 46 22.26 -19.49 -3.54
CA ARG A 46 23.01 -19.19 -2.32
C ARG A 46 22.28 -19.78 -1.12
N PRO A 47 22.96 -20.55 -0.25
CA PRO A 47 22.33 -21.11 0.94
C PRO A 47 22.32 -20.15 2.14
N GLU A 48 23.20 -19.14 2.17
CA GLU A 48 23.29 -18.20 3.29
C GLU A 48 22.43 -16.94 3.09
N ALA A 49 21.95 -16.38 4.20
CA ALA A 49 21.20 -15.14 4.24
C ALA A 49 21.98 -13.95 3.62
N VAL A 50 21.27 -13.05 2.95
CA VAL A 50 21.84 -11.90 2.23
C VAL A 50 21.40 -10.57 2.85
N THR A 51 22.37 -9.67 3.02
CA THR A 51 22.16 -8.27 3.38
C THR A 51 22.55 -7.41 2.20
N GLY A 52 21.69 -6.46 1.82
CA GLY A 52 21.93 -5.60 0.67
C GLY A 52 20.70 -4.82 0.24
N ARG A 53 20.52 -4.69 -1.08
CA ARG A 53 19.37 -4.01 -1.68
C ARG A 53 18.90 -4.78 -2.91
N VAL A 54 17.60 -5.10 -2.93
CA VAL A 54 16.93 -5.66 -4.11
C VAL A 54 16.44 -4.52 -5.00
N TYR A 55 16.45 -4.74 -6.31
CA TYR A 55 15.97 -3.79 -7.30
C TYR A 55 15.00 -4.46 -8.26
N ALA A 56 13.90 -3.79 -8.59
CA ALA A 56 13.00 -4.15 -9.69
C ALA A 56 13.14 -3.08 -10.78
N ILE A 57 13.46 -3.50 -12.00
CA ILE A 57 13.60 -2.63 -13.18
C ILE A 57 12.76 -3.22 -14.30
N ILE A 58 11.85 -2.43 -14.89
CA ILE A 58 10.96 -2.90 -15.95
C ILE A 58 11.20 -2.08 -17.22
N SER A 59 11.60 -2.75 -18.30
CA SER A 59 11.66 -2.14 -19.63
C SER A 59 10.60 -2.72 -20.56
N ARG A 60 10.22 -1.94 -21.56
CA ARG A 60 9.36 -2.40 -22.67
C ARG A 60 10.15 -3.17 -23.74
N ASN A 61 11.48 -3.09 -23.75
CA ASN A 61 12.33 -3.77 -24.71
C ASN A 61 13.69 -4.21 -24.11
N GLY A 62 14.38 -5.09 -24.82
CA GLY A 62 15.68 -5.65 -24.41
C GLY A 62 16.88 -5.09 -25.17
N ASN A 63 16.77 -3.90 -25.77
CA ASN A 63 17.74 -3.41 -26.76
C ASN A 63 19.11 -3.02 -26.16
N ARG A 64 19.18 -2.85 -24.83
CA ARG A 64 20.38 -2.50 -24.05
C ARG A 64 20.27 -3.13 -22.65
N GLU A 65 21.37 -3.36 -21.93
CA GLU A 65 21.26 -3.86 -20.55
C GLU A 65 20.41 -2.93 -19.66
N LEU A 66 19.54 -3.52 -18.84
CA LEU A 66 18.54 -2.79 -18.03
C LEU A 66 19.15 -1.71 -17.14
N ARG A 67 20.29 -1.98 -16.50
CA ARG A 67 21.00 -1.01 -15.62
C ARG A 67 21.47 0.26 -16.35
N PHE A 68 21.54 0.23 -17.68
CA PHE A 68 21.88 1.40 -18.47
C PHE A 68 20.67 2.11 -19.09
N GLN A 69 19.47 1.57 -18.88
CA GLN A 69 18.22 2.20 -19.31
C GLN A 69 17.60 3.07 -18.21
N THR A 70 18.12 3.01 -16.97
CA THR A 70 17.64 3.77 -15.82
C THR A 70 18.23 5.19 -15.80
N GLY A 71 17.52 6.14 -15.20
CA GLY A 71 17.96 7.54 -15.07
C GLY A 71 16.76 8.47 -14.91
N PHE A 72 17.00 9.79 -14.95
CA PHE A 72 15.95 10.80 -14.78
C PHE A 72 14.78 10.64 -15.76
N THR A 73 15.07 10.29 -17.02
CA THR A 73 14.09 9.98 -18.07
C THR A 73 14.08 8.49 -18.44
N GLY A 74 14.65 7.65 -17.58
CA GLY A 74 14.86 6.23 -17.87
C GLY A 74 13.63 5.36 -17.63
N VAL A 75 13.85 4.06 -17.70
CA VAL A 75 12.83 3.07 -17.30
C VAL A 75 12.60 3.10 -15.78
N PRO A 76 11.41 2.71 -15.31
CA PRO A 76 11.13 2.61 -13.88
C PRO A 76 12.10 1.69 -13.15
N ILE A 77 12.56 2.15 -11.99
CA ILE A 77 13.40 1.40 -11.05
C ILE A 77 12.87 1.61 -9.63
N TRP A 78 12.71 0.52 -8.90
CA TRP A 78 12.42 0.52 -7.47
C TRP A 78 13.47 -0.28 -6.73
N GLY A 79 13.69 0.03 -5.46
CA GLY A 79 14.62 -0.75 -4.65
C GLY A 79 14.32 -0.71 -3.16
N LYS A 80 14.60 -1.83 -2.50
CA LYS A 80 14.37 -2.03 -1.07
C LYS A 80 15.61 -2.60 -0.41
N ASN A 81 16.03 -1.99 0.70
CA ASN A 81 17.06 -2.55 1.56
C ASN A 81 16.55 -3.85 2.18
N ILE A 82 17.36 -4.89 2.18
CA ILE A 82 17.08 -6.19 2.79
C ILE A 82 18.16 -6.50 3.82
N MET A 83 17.77 -7.05 4.96
CA MET A 83 18.66 -7.45 6.04
C MET A 83 18.47 -8.93 6.29
N ALA A 84 19.53 -9.72 6.14
CA ALA A 84 19.50 -11.16 6.36
C ALA A 84 18.33 -11.90 5.68
N LEU A 85 17.97 -11.53 4.44
CA LEU A 85 16.95 -12.23 3.66
C LEU A 85 17.42 -13.67 3.39
N VAL A 86 16.66 -14.65 3.86
CA VAL A 86 17.02 -16.07 3.67
C VAL A 86 16.55 -16.55 2.29
N PRO A 87 17.11 -17.66 1.77
CA PRO A 87 16.63 -18.22 0.52
C PRO A 87 15.13 -18.55 0.58
N ASP A 88 14.46 -18.43 -0.56
CA ASP A 88 13.03 -18.70 -0.72
C ASP A 88 12.09 -17.76 0.06
N GLU A 89 12.62 -16.84 0.88
CA GLU A 89 11.89 -15.72 1.46
C GLU A 89 11.77 -14.56 0.46
N ALA A 90 10.58 -13.96 0.36
CA ALA A 90 10.32 -12.87 -0.57
C ALA A 90 10.58 -11.49 0.04
N ALA A 91 11.42 -10.70 -0.60
CA ALA A 91 11.46 -9.26 -0.41
C ALA A 91 10.35 -8.59 -1.23
N ILE A 92 9.46 -7.87 -0.56
CA ILE A 92 8.35 -7.14 -1.19
C ILE A 92 8.79 -5.73 -1.54
N ILE A 93 8.80 -5.39 -2.84
CA ILE A 93 8.96 -4.02 -3.37
C ILE A 93 7.61 -3.45 -3.75
#